data_AF-A0A7M3NM07-F1
#
_entry.id   AF-A0A7M3NM07-F1
#
_cell.length_a   1.000
_cell.length_b   1.000
_cell.length_c   1.000
_cell.angle_alpha   90.00
_cell.angle_beta   90.00
_cell.angle_gamma   90.00
#
_symmetry.space_group_name_H-M   'P 1'
#
loop_
_entity.id
_entity.type
_entity.pdbx_description
1 polymer ?
#
loop_
_entity_poly.entity_id
_entity_poly.type
_entity_poly.pdbx_seq_one_letter_code
_entity_poly.pdbx_strand_id
1 'polypeptide(L)' 'MRLSLELGDDLDDAVAVAHELGMSGPGWTVWAHREHADLVEPDADAVRILARVHITRAL' A
#
# COMPACT_ATOMS: atom_id res chain seq x y z
N MET A 1 5.03 -8.85 11.68
CA MET A 1 5.45 -9.97 10.82
C MET A 1 6.47 -9.41 9.83
N ARG A 2 7.73 -9.86 9.89
CA ARG A 2 8.83 -9.32 9.08
C ARG A 2 9.10 -10.31 7.95
N LEU A 3 8.69 -9.98 6.73
CA LEU A 3 9.12 -10.71 5.53
C LEU A 3 10.46 -10.12 5.11
N SER A 4 11.54 -10.76 5.56
CA SER A 4 12.87 -10.57 4.98
C SER A 4 12.84 -11.26 3.62
N LEU A 5 12.91 -10.47 2.55
CA LEU A 5 12.90 -10.93 1.17
C LEU A 5 14.13 -11.80 0.90
N GLU A 6 13.93 -13.11 0.74
CA GLU A 6 14.88 -13.96 0.02
C GLU A 6 14.71 -13.68 -1.47
N LEU A 7 15.76 -13.10 -2.05
CA LEU A 7 15.90 -12.70 -3.45
C LEU A 7 15.85 -13.93 -4.38
N GLY A 8 15.09 -13.83 -5.46
CA GLY A 8 15.22 -14.74 -6.61
C GLY A 8 14.42 -14.26 -7.81
N ASP A 9 13.14 -14.61 -7.87
CA ASP A 9 12.24 -14.31 -8.99
C ASP A 9 10.82 -13.89 -8.53
N ASP A 10 10.58 -13.87 -7.22
CA ASP A 10 9.24 -13.72 -6.59
C ASP A 10 8.86 -12.25 -6.28
N LEU A 11 9.70 -11.29 -6.69
CA LEU A 11 9.44 -9.85 -6.52
C LEU A 11 8.86 -9.20 -7.79
N ASP A 12 8.92 -9.88 -8.94
CA ASP A 12 8.49 -9.30 -10.21
C ASP A 12 6.97 -9.07 -10.27
N ASP A 13 6.20 -9.77 -9.42
CA ASP A 13 4.75 -9.62 -9.32
C ASP A 13 4.30 -8.86 -8.07
N ALA A 14 5.22 -8.41 -7.21
CA ALA A 14 4.88 -7.63 -6.03
C ALA A 14 4.22 -6.30 -6.41
N VAL A 15 3.07 -6.01 -5.81
CA VAL A 15 2.33 -4.75 -5.96
C VAL A 15 2.17 -4.06 -4.61
N ALA A 16 2.28 -2.73 -4.61
CA ALA A 16 2.04 -1.93 -3.41
C ALA A 16 0.54 -1.92 -3.09
N VAL A 17 0.18 -2.24 -1.84
CA VAL A 17 -1.23 -2.34 -1.40
C VAL A 17 -1.59 -1.36 -0.28
N ALA A 18 -0.62 -0.90 0.51
CA ALA A 18 -0.83 0.08 1.56
C ALA A 18 0.47 0.83 1.92
N HIS A 19 0.34 1.93 2.66
CA HIS A 19 1.48 2.62 3.26
C HIS A 19 1.25 2.85 4.76
N GLU A 20 2.12 2.28 5.59
CA GLU A 20 2.06 2.47 7.03
C GLU A 20 2.96 3.64 7.44
N LEU A 21 2.38 4.64 8.11
CA LEU A 21 3.09 5.83 8.53
C LEU A 21 4.02 5.53 9.72
N GLY A 22 5.28 5.95 9.60
CA GLY A 22 6.22 5.92 10.71
C GLY A 22 5.94 7.05 11.70
N MET A 23 5.92 6.75 13.00
CA MET A 23 5.68 7.76 14.05
C MET A 23 6.80 8.80 14.18
N SER A 24 8.04 8.44 13.82
CA SER A 24 9.21 9.32 13.96
C SER A 24 10.24 9.13 12.85
N GLY A 25 9.83 8.55 11.72
CA GLY A 25 10.68 8.22 10.59
C GLY A 25 9.85 8.01 9.33
N PRO A 26 10.48 7.75 8.18
CA PRO A 26 9.74 7.40 6.98
C PRO A 26 8.87 6.16 7.27
N GLY A 27 7.63 6.19 6.80
CA GLY A 27 6.76 5.02 6.79
C GLY A 27 7.31 3.91 5.90
N TRP A 28 6.57 2.81 5.78
CA TRP A 28 6.92 1.73 4.87
C TRP A 28 5.75 1.36 3.96
N THR A 29 6.11 0.97 2.74
CA THR A 29 5.15 0.41 1.78
C THR A 29 4.92 -1.05 2.11
N VAL A 30 3.65 -1.44 2.16
CA VAL A 30 3.21 -2.83 2.27
C VAL A 30 3.01 -3.36 0.86
N TRP A 31 3.58 -4.53 0.60
CA TRP A 31 3.56 -5.20 -0.69
C TRP A 31 2.82 -6.53 -0.58
N ALA A 32 2.12 -6.91 -1.64
CA ALA A 32 1.52 -8.23 -1.80
C ALA A 32 1.84 -8.77 -3.19
N HIS A 33 1.85 -10.09 -3.35
CA HIS A 33 1.80 -10.69 -4.68
C HIS A 33 0.52 -10.25 -5.40
N ARG A 34 0.60 -10.06 -6.72
CA ARG A 34 -0.52 -9.54 -7.51
C ARG A 34 -1.78 -10.39 -7.35
N GLU A 35 -1.63 -11.70 -7.24
CA GLU A 35 -2.72 -12.66 -7.03
C GLU A 35 -3.43 -12.55 -5.67
N HIS A 36 -2.84 -11.84 -4.71
CA HIS A 36 -3.39 -11.65 -3.36
C HIS A 36 -3.80 -10.20 -3.08
N ALA A 37 -3.61 -9.29 -4.04
CA ALA A 37 -3.85 -7.87 -3.83
C ALA A 37 -5.32 -7.55 -3.53
N ASP A 38 -6.25 -8.32 -4.10
CA ASP A 38 -7.70 -8.19 -3.91
C ASP A 38 -8.19 -8.75 -2.58
N LEU A 39 -7.37 -9.51 -1.86
CA LEU A 39 -7.68 -10.03 -0.53
C LEU A 39 -7.39 -9.00 0.58
N VAL A 40 -6.74 -7.88 0.24
CA VAL A 40 -6.39 -6.81 1.17
C VAL A 40 -7.46 -5.72 1.12
N GLU A 41 -7.95 -5.29 2.29
CA GLU A 41 -8.84 -4.13 2.35
C GLU A 41 -8.12 -2.87 1.85
N PRO A 42 -8.82 -1.96 1.13
CA PRO A 42 -8.21 -0.71 0.68
C PRO A 42 -7.60 0.09 1.84
N ASP A 43 -6.40 0.64 1.63
CA ASP A 43 -5.76 1.54 2.59
C ASP A 43 -6.68 2.72 2.93
N ALA A 44 -7.12 2.77 4.19
CA ALA A 44 -8.09 3.75 4.65
C ALA A 44 -7.59 5.19 4.51
N ASP A 45 -6.29 5.43 4.65
CA ASP A 45 -5.72 6.76 4.52
C ASP A 45 -5.61 7.17 3.04
N ALA A 46 -5.25 6.23 2.16
CA ALA A 46 -5.31 6.47 0.72
C ALA A 46 -6.74 6.79 0.24
N VAL A 47 -7.74 6.04 0.70
CA VAL A 47 -9.16 6.28 0.40
C VAL A 47 -9.59 7.67 0.89
N ARG A 48 -9.20 8.08 2.10
CA ARG A 48 -9.51 9.42 2.63
C ARG A 48 -8.88 10.54 1.79
N ILE A 49 -7.62 10.38 1.39
CA ILE A 49 -6.92 11.36 0.54
C ILE A 49 -7.61 11.47 -0.82
N LEU A 50 -7.90 10.34 -1.45
CA LEU A 50 -8.60 10.29 -2.73
C LEU A 50 -9.97 11.00 -2.64
N ALA A 51 -10.75 10.70 -1.60
CA ALA A 51 -12.03 11.35 -1.35
C ALA A 51 -11.88 12.88 -1.22
N ARG A 52 -10.86 13.36 -0.47
CA ARG A 52 -10.57 14.81 -0.36
C ARG A 52 -10.25 15.44 -1.71
N VAL A 53 -9.43 14.78 -2.54
CA VAL A 53 -9.11 15.28 -3.90
C VAL A 53 -10.37 15.38 -4.74
N HIS A 54 -11.22 14.34 -4.75
CA HIS A 54 -12.46 14.35 -5.51
C HIS A 54 -13.44 15.44 -5.06
N ILE A 55 -13.62 15.61 -3.75
CA ILE A 55 -14.45 16.69 -3.19
C ILE A 55 -13.93 18.05 -3.67
N THR A 56 -12.63 18.31 -3.54
CA THR A 56 -12.03 19.58 -3.97
C THR A 56 -12.15 19.82 -5.47
N ARG A 57 -12.10 18.78 -6.31
CA ARG A 57 -12.27 18.93 -7.77
C ARG A 57 -13.72 19.10 -8.22
N ALA A 58 -14.69 18.77 -7.35
CA ALA A 58 -16.11 18.90 -7.63
C ALA A 58 -16.70 20.26 -7.18
N LEU A 59 -15.93 21.01 -6.38
CA LEU A 59 -16.21 22.40 -5.97
C LEU A 59 -15.59 23.38 -6.97
#